data_AF-A0A2P6GAA9-F1
#
_entry.id   AF-A0A2P6GAA9-F1
#
_cell.length_a   1.000
_cell.length_b   1.000
_cell.length_c   1.000
_cell.angle_alpha   90.00
_cell.angle_beta   90.00
_cell.angle_gamma   90.00
#
_symmetry.space_group_name_H-M   'P 1'
#
loop_
_entity.id
_entity.type
_entity.pdbx_description
1 polymer ?
#
loop_
_entity_poly.entity_id
_entity_poly.type
_entity_poly.pdbx_seq_one_letter_code
_entity_poly.pdbx_strand_id
1 'polypeptide(L)'
;MNLIQLLIYKLFSEKDYKKFLDESSFEGSASDSEDGFIHLSTRSQIWATVYKHFNDERNLYISAFNFNSSDPNLKWDVSRNNEYFPHYYGKLLLRDYVYSIKIIN
;
A
#
# COMPACT_ATOMS: atom_id res chain seq x y z
N MET A 1 -25.34 -6.40 5.69
CA MET A 1 -23.98 -6.96 5.58
C MET A 1 -23.05 -6.09 6.39
N ASN A 2 -22.26 -6.68 7.27
CA ASN A 2 -21.33 -5.95 8.11
C ASN A 2 -20.15 -5.49 7.25
N LEU A 3 -20.10 -4.21 6.88
CA LEU A 3 -19.09 -3.62 6.01
C LEU A 3 -17.91 -3.18 6.89
N ILE A 4 -17.11 -4.13 7.38
CA ILE A 4 -15.89 -3.77 8.10
C ILE A 4 -14.94 -3.15 7.08
N GLN A 5 -14.65 -1.87 7.28
CA GLN A 5 -13.72 -1.09 6.47
C GLN A 5 -12.33 -1.15 7.11
N LEU A 6 -11.31 -1.32 6.29
CA LEU A 6 -9.91 -1.45 6.70
C LEU A 6 -9.09 -0.34 6.06
N LEU A 7 -8.31 0.36 6.90
CA LEU A 7 -7.24 1.21 6.41
C LEU A 7 -5.97 0.38 6.28
N ILE A 8 -5.53 0.25 5.04
CA ILE A 8 -4.26 -0.39 4.65
C ILE A 8 -3.42 0.61 3.87
N TYR A 9 -2.11 0.41 3.90
CA TYR A 9 -1.16 1.46 3.57
C TYR A 9 -0.24 1.04 2.44
N LYS A 10 -0.08 1.90 1.44
CA LYS A 10 0.95 1.79 0.41
C LYS A 10 2.07 2.77 0.68
N LEU A 11 3.31 2.32 0.48
CA LEU A 11 4.46 3.21 0.32
C LEU A 11 4.63 3.56 -1.15
N PHE A 12 4.68 4.85 -1.44
CA PHE A 12 5.00 5.37 -2.75
C PHE A 12 6.33 6.12 -2.72
N SER A 13 7.13 5.95 -3.79
CA SER A 13 8.13 6.94 -4.16
C SER A 13 7.42 8.26 -4.55
N GLU A 14 8.11 9.40 -4.48
CA GLU A 14 7.52 10.68 -4.93
C GLU A 14 7.02 10.62 -6.38
N LYS A 15 7.75 9.90 -7.25
CA LYS A 15 7.39 9.72 -8.65
C LYS A 15 6.08 8.94 -8.78
N ASP A 16 5.98 7.80 -8.09
CA ASP A 16 4.80 6.94 -8.19
C ASP A 16 3.58 7.59 -7.55
N TYR A 17 3.77 8.34 -6.45
CA TYR A 17 2.69 9.09 -5.81
C TYR A 17 2.09 10.15 -6.75
N LYS A 18 2.95 10.95 -7.42
CA LYS A 18 2.48 11.94 -8.40
C LYS A 18 1.75 11.27 -9.56
N LYS A 19 2.33 10.21 -10.12
CA LYS A 19 1.71 9.44 -11.20
C LYS A 19 0.34 8.87 -10.79
N PHE A 20 0.23 8.33 -9.58
CA PHE A 20 -1.03 7.82 -9.03
C PHE A 20 -2.12 8.91 -8.99
N LEU A 21 -1.77 10.12 -8.54
CA LEU A 21 -2.72 11.23 -8.51
C LEU A 21 -3.14 11.66 -9.92
N ASP A 22 -2.19 11.75 -10.85
CA ASP A 22 -2.43 12.18 -12.22
C ASP A 22 -3.27 11.16 -13.00
N GLU A 23 -3.00 9.87 -12.84
CA GLU A 23 -3.67 8.78 -13.55
C GLU A 23 -4.91 8.24 -12.82
N SER A 24 -5.20 8.75 -11.62
CA SER A 24 -6.27 8.29 -10.72
C SER A 24 -6.27 6.79 -10.41
N SER A 25 -5.17 6.09 -10.72
CA SER A 25 -4.99 4.67 -10.50
C SER A 25 -3.50 4.32 -10.42
N PHE A 26 -3.19 3.21 -9.75
CA PHE A 26 -1.84 2.69 -9.62
C PHE A 26 -1.84 1.18 -9.85
N GLU A 27 -1.04 0.74 -10.82
CA GLU A 27 -0.99 -0.66 -11.25
C GLU A 27 0.05 -1.50 -10.49
N GLY A 28 0.87 -0.86 -9.65
CA GLY A 28 1.97 -1.51 -8.94
C GLY A 28 3.32 -0.86 -9.22
N SER A 29 4.26 -1.00 -8.28
CA SER A 29 5.68 -0.75 -8.50
C SER A 29 6.30 -1.86 -9.36
N ALA A 30 7.60 -1.74 -9.65
CA ALA A 30 8.34 -2.82 -10.31
C ALA A 30 8.26 -4.14 -9.50
N SER A 31 8.49 -4.07 -8.19
CA SER A 31 8.39 -5.23 -7.28
C SER A 31 6.97 -5.79 -7.20
N ASP A 32 5.95 -4.92 -7.13
CA ASP A 32 4.55 -5.39 -7.16
C ASP A 32 4.23 -6.14 -8.46
N SER A 33 4.80 -5.68 -9.58
CA SER A 33 4.60 -6.32 -10.89
C SER A 33 5.31 -7.66 -11.00
N GLU A 34 6.52 -7.76 -10.44
CA GLU A 34 7.29 -9.01 -10.37
C GLU A 34 6.60 -10.06 -9.50
N ASP A 35 6.04 -9.65 -8.36
CA ASP A 35 5.35 -10.54 -7.41
C ASP A 35 3.88 -10.82 -7.79
N GLY A 36 3.31 -10.00 -8.68
CA GLY A 36 1.95 -10.18 -9.22
C GLY A 36 0.83 -9.61 -8.33
N PHE A 37 1.15 -8.79 -7.33
CA PHE A 37 0.20 -8.11 -6.46
C PHE A 37 0.80 -6.84 -5.86
N ILE A 38 -0.07 -5.90 -5.47
CA ILE A 38 0.35 -4.67 -4.78
C ILE A 38 0.60 -4.96 -3.30
N HIS A 39 1.83 -4.74 -2.86
CA HIS A 39 2.19 -4.84 -1.45
C HIS A 39 1.56 -3.69 -0.67
N LEU A 40 0.77 -4.05 0.33
CA LEU A 40 0.24 -3.13 1.33
C LEU A 40 0.76 -3.51 2.72
N SER A 41 0.57 -2.64 3.68
CA SER A 41 0.89 -2.89 5.08
C SER A 41 -0.28 -2.46 5.96
N THR A 42 -0.40 -3.07 7.14
CA THR A 42 -1.23 -2.50 8.20
C THR A 42 -0.53 -1.32 8.86
N ARG A 43 -1.26 -0.60 9.73
CA ARG A 43 -0.70 0.50 10.52
C ARG A 43 0.47 0.05 11.41
N SER A 44 0.43 -1.14 12.00
CA SER A 44 1.52 -1.65 12.85
C SER A 44 2.74 -2.09 12.04
N GLN A 45 2.55 -2.45 10.77
CA GLN A 45 3.62 -2.95 9.90
C GLN A 45 4.37 -1.85 9.14
N ILE A 46 3.71 -0.71 8.86
CA ILE A 46 4.21 0.28 7.90
C ILE A 46 5.60 0.84 8.23
N TRP A 47 5.87 1.15 9.50
CA TRP A 47 7.17 1.68 9.90
C TRP A 47 8.29 0.65 9.73
N ALA A 48 8.04 -0.61 10.08
CA ALA A 48 8.99 -1.68 9.82
C ALA A 48 9.23 -1.90 8.31
N THR A 49 8.20 -1.69 7.48
CA THR A 49 8.35 -1.72 6.01
C THR A 49 9.24 -0.57 5.54
N VAL A 50 9.04 0.66 6.04
CA VAL A 50 9.90 1.82 5.74
C VAL A 50 11.36 1.53 6.08
N TYR A 51 11.65 1.13 7.32
CA TYR A 51 13.04 0.86 7.75
C TYR A 51 13.72 -0.26 6.96
N LYS A 52 12.97 -1.32 6.59
CA LYS A 52 13.56 -2.47 5.89
C LYS A 52 13.90 -2.17 4.43
N HIS A 53 13.04 -1.45 3.73
CA HIS A 53 13.12 -1.32 2.28
C HIS A 53 13.57 0.07 1.82
N PHE A 54 13.46 1.08 2.67
CA PHE A 54 13.57 2.49 2.26
C PHE A 54 14.43 3.33 3.22
N ASN A 55 15.36 2.71 3.94
CA ASN A 55 16.13 3.34 5.01
C ASN A 55 16.87 4.63 4.60
N ASP A 56 17.26 4.73 3.31
CA ASP A 56 17.97 5.88 2.75
C ASP A 56 17.14 6.67 1.71
N GLU A 57 15.89 6.26 1.47
CA GLU A 57 15.04 6.96 0.52
C GLU A 57 14.38 8.18 1.15
N ARG A 58 14.50 9.31 0.46
CA ARG A 58 13.84 10.57 0.81
C ARG A 58 12.59 10.75 -0.04
N ASN A 59 11.64 11.54 0.47
CA ASN A 59 10.39 11.89 -0.23
C ASN A 59 9.47 10.70 -0.49
N LEU A 60 9.29 9.85 0.53
CA LEU A 60 8.30 8.77 0.49
C LEU A 60 6.94 9.28 0.94
N TYR A 61 5.89 8.64 0.44
CA TYR A 61 4.52 8.88 0.87
C TYR A 61 3.94 7.59 1.44
N ILE A 62 3.50 7.64 2.70
CA ILE A 62 2.62 6.61 3.27
C ILE A 62 1.20 7.03 2.91
N SER A 63 0.56 6.30 2.00
CA SER A 63 -0.80 6.57 1.54
C SER A 63 -1.77 5.53 2.10
N ALA A 64 -2.82 5.99 2.77
CA ALA A 64 -3.89 5.16 3.31
C ALA A 64 -5.00 4.95 2.28
N PHE A 65 -5.43 3.70 2.12
CA PHE A 65 -6.55 3.28 1.31
C PHE A 65 -7.60 2.59 2.16
N ASN A 66 -8.87 2.82 1.85
CA ASN A 66 -10.00 2.23 2.52
C ASN A 66 -10.57 1.08 1.71
N PHE A 67 -10.49 -0.13 2.25
CA PHE A 67 -11.01 -1.33 1.61
C PHE A 67 -12.03 -2.04 2.48
N ASN A 68 -13.02 -2.66 1.83
CA ASN A 68 -13.88 -3.62 2.51
C ASN A 68 -13.03 -4.85 2.89
N SER A 69 -13.16 -5.33 4.12
CA SER A 69 -12.45 -6.53 4.59
C SER A 69 -12.80 -7.79 3.80
N SER A 70 -13.93 -7.79 3.07
CA SER A 70 -14.41 -8.89 2.24
C SER A 70 -14.12 -8.67 0.75
N ASP A 71 -13.31 -7.67 0.38
CA ASP A 71 -12.88 -7.49 -1.01
C ASP A 71 -12.13 -8.75 -1.49
N PRO A 72 -12.59 -9.44 -2.55
CA PRO A 72 -11.99 -10.68 -3.01
C PRO A 72 -10.56 -10.51 -3.56
N ASN A 73 -10.17 -9.29 -3.93
CA ASN A 73 -8.83 -8.98 -4.39
C ASN A 73 -7.88 -8.64 -3.22
N LEU A 74 -8.38 -8.43 -2.00
CA LEU A 74 -7.57 -8.20 -0.82
C LEU A 74 -7.31 -9.53 -0.10
N LYS A 75 -6.09 -10.05 -0.26
CA LYS A 75 -5.66 -11.27 0.43
C LYS A 75 -4.73 -10.95 1.59
N TRP A 76 -4.75 -11.81 2.59
CA TRP A 76 -3.87 -11.74 3.74
C TRP A 76 -2.96 -12.95 3.71
N ASP A 77 -1.73 -12.75 3.25
CA ASP A 77 -0.75 -13.83 3.10
C ASP A 77 0.35 -13.69 4.15
N VAL A 78 0.90 -14.83 4.58
CA VAL A 78 2.04 -14.85 5.51
C VAL A 78 3.27 -14.32 4.77
N SER A 79 3.95 -13.35 5.38
CA SER A 79 5.19 -12.77 4.86
C SER A 79 6.28 -12.86 5.93
N ARG A 80 7.09 -11.81 6.09
CA ARG A 80 8.16 -11.75 7.10
C ARG A 80 7.61 -11.97 8.52
N ASN A 81 8.46 -12.54 9.38
CA ASN A 81 8.18 -12.74 10.81
C ASN A 81 6.89 -13.53 11.11
N ASN A 82 6.41 -14.36 10.17
CA ASN A 82 5.13 -15.07 10.25
C ASN A 82 3.91 -14.14 10.46
N GLU A 83 4.02 -12.87 10.05
CA GLU A 83 2.92 -11.92 10.08
C GLU A 83 2.15 -11.92 8.77
N TYR A 84 0.84 -11.69 8.85
CA TYR A 84 -0.02 -11.54 7.68
C TYR A 84 0.05 -10.12 7.11
N PHE A 85 0.39 -10.01 5.83
CA PHE A 85 0.41 -8.74 5.10
C PHE A 85 -0.77 -8.68 4.13
N PRO A 86 -1.41 -7.51 3.97
CA PRO A 86 -2.39 -7.30 2.93
C PRO A 86 -1.71 -7.22 1.56
N HIS A 87 -2.16 -8.05 0.63
CA HIS A 87 -1.75 -8.05 -0.77
C HIS A 87 -2.99 -7.79 -1.64
N TYR A 88 -2.90 -6.80 -2.52
CA TYR A 88 -4.03 -6.43 -3.37
C TYR A 88 -3.81 -6.87 -4.82
N TYR A 89 -4.69 -7.74 -5.30
CA TYR A 89 -4.67 -8.30 -6.65
C TYR A 89 -5.52 -7.44 -7.59
N GLY A 90 -4.98 -6.29 -7.97
CA GLY A 90 -5.67 -5.31 -8.80
C GLY A 90 -4.94 -3.99 -8.81
N LYS A 91 -5.66 -2.93 -9.22
CA LYS A 91 -5.14 -1.55 -9.23
C LYS A 91 -5.66 -0.80 -8.03
N LEU A 92 -4.82 -0.03 -7.35
CA LEU A 92 -5.31 0.95 -6.37
C LEU A 92 -5.97 2.10 -7.13
N LEU A 93 -7.12 2.58 -6.66
CA LEU A 93 -7.87 3.65 -7.32
C LEU A 93 -7.94 4.89 -6.43
N LEU A 94 -7.91 6.07 -7.03
CA LEU A 94 -8.00 7.34 -6.30
C LEU A 94 -9.29 7.47 -5.49
N ARG A 95 -10.38 6.80 -5.91
CA ARG A 95 -11.64 6.76 -5.14
C ARG A 95 -11.53 6.05 -3.79
N ASP A 96 -10.56 5.13 -3.64
CA ASP A 96 -10.34 4.33 -2.44
C ASP A 96 -9.26 4.95 -1.53
N TYR A 97 -8.60 6.01 -2.01
CA TYR A 97 -7.57 6.76 -1.29
C TYR A 97 -8.18 7.70 -0.24
N VAL A 98 -7.51 7.80 0.92
CA VAL A 98 -8.00 8.61 2.06
C VAL A 98 -7.05 9.79 2.36
N TYR A 99 -5.77 9.51 2.60
CA TYR A 99 -4.77 10.52 2.92
C TYR A 99 -3.35 10.01 2.67
N SER A 100 -2.39 10.93 2.63
CA SER A 100 -0.96 10.60 2.64
C SER A 100 -0.20 11.40 3.67
N ILE A 101 0.83 10.77 4.23
CA ILE A 101 1.85 11.43 5.04
C ILE A 101 3.16 11.36 4.27
N LYS A 102 3.74 12.53 4.00
CA LYS A 102 5.08 12.61 3.41
C LYS A 102 6.13 12.39 4.49
N ILE A 103 7.02 11.44 4.28
CA ILE A 103 8.21 11.22 5.11
C ILE A 103 9.32 12.12 4.55
N ILE A 104 9.78 13.04 5.40
CA ILE A 104 10.86 13.98 5.09
C ILE A 104 11.98 13.66 6.08
N ASN A 105 12.87 12.73 5.70
CA ASN A 105 14.13 12.50 6.42
C ASN A 105 15.22 13.48 5.95
#